data_AF-A0A7K5Q0Y7-F1
#
_entry.id   AF-A0A7K5Q0Y7-F1
#
_cell.length_a   1.000
_cell.length_b   1.000
_cell.length_c   1.000
_cell.angle_alpha   90.00
_cell.angle_beta   90.00
_cell.angle_gamma   90.00
#
_symmetry.space_group_name_H-M   'P 1'
#
loop_
_entity.id
_entity.type
_entity.pdbx_description
1 polymer ?
#
loop_
_entity_poly.entity_id
_entity_poly.type
_entity_poly.pdbx_seq_one_letter_code
_entity_poly.pdbx_strand_id
1 'polypeptide(L)'
;LRQSPFLDSIVLATFPENEKGSLSFIMGHAVQKVEVLQEGDGDMKQRLAGILAPQQSQAYSPEELEERKNALKAWLETNHIPVCEQGELGRTLSVAGVLTIEPPYGPEQCSSTNEIILARVQALLQGYLQQQR
;
A
#
# COMPACT_ATOMS: atom_id res chain seq x y z
N LEU A 1 -25.81 -5.93 -4.10
CA LEU A 1 -24.72 -5.51 -3.19
C LEU A 1 -24.61 -6.56 -2.10
N ARG A 2 -23.50 -7.28 -2.03
CA ARG A 2 -23.30 -8.43 -1.12
C ARG A 2 -22.92 -7.86 0.26
N GLN A 3 -23.86 -7.86 1.20
CA GLN A 3 -23.60 -7.47 2.59
C GLN A 3 -22.73 -8.55 3.25
N SER A 4 -21.63 -8.14 3.89
CA SER A 4 -20.80 -9.05 4.68
C SER A 4 -21.40 -9.18 6.09
N PRO A 5 -21.75 -10.38 6.58
CA PRO A 5 -22.66 -10.57 7.71
C PRO A 5 -22.05 -10.43 9.13
N PHE A 6 -20.86 -9.84 9.30
CA PHE A 6 -20.19 -9.86 10.62
C PHE A 6 -19.80 -8.50 11.20
N LEU A 7 -20.12 -7.40 10.54
CA LEU A 7 -19.96 -6.06 11.13
C LEU A 7 -21.14 -5.22 10.69
N ASP A 8 -22.11 -5.00 11.59
CA ASP A 8 -23.02 -3.86 11.50
C ASP A 8 -22.14 -2.62 11.52
N SER A 9 -21.62 -2.20 10.37
CA SER A 9 -20.73 -1.06 10.25
C SER A 9 -21.06 -0.36 8.96
N ILE A 10 -21.20 0.96 9.03
CA ILE A 10 -21.54 1.81 7.91
C ILE A 10 -20.29 2.59 7.55
N VAL A 11 -19.93 2.55 6.27
CA VAL A 11 -18.82 3.35 5.74
C VAL A 11 -19.41 4.58 5.08
N LEU A 12 -19.06 5.76 5.58
CA LEU A 12 -19.49 7.05 5.04
C LEU A 12 -18.33 7.68 4.27
N ALA A 13 -18.56 8.00 2.99
CA ALA A 13 -17.62 8.81 2.21
C ALA A 13 -18.10 10.25 2.18
N THR A 14 -17.24 11.20 2.57
CA THR A 14 -17.52 12.64 2.57
C THR A 14 -16.64 13.32 1.52
N PHE A 15 -17.21 14.23 0.74
CA PHE A 15 -16.52 14.96 -0.34
C PHE A 15 -16.64 16.47 -0.11
N PRO A 16 -15.71 17.10 0.63
CA PRO A 16 -15.68 18.55 0.77
C PRO A 16 -15.38 19.22 -0.58
N GLU A 17 -15.87 20.45 -0.78
CA GLU A 17 -15.89 21.14 -2.09
C GLU A 17 -14.51 21.42 -2.72
N ASN A 18 -13.39 21.14 -2.06
CA ASN A 18 -12.04 21.30 -2.60
C ASN A 18 -11.00 20.32 -2.01
N GLU A 19 -11.43 19.22 -1.40
CA GLU A 19 -10.51 18.29 -0.72
C GLU A 19 -10.65 16.86 -1.24
N LYS A 20 -9.59 16.06 -1.05
CA LYS A 20 -9.67 14.62 -1.27
C LYS A 20 -10.73 14.05 -0.35
N GLY A 21 -11.69 13.32 -0.91
CA GLY A 21 -12.78 12.80 -0.09
C GLY A 21 -12.28 11.81 0.97
N SER A 22 -12.95 11.83 2.11
CA SER A 22 -12.57 11.11 3.32
C SER A 22 -13.55 9.97 3.60
N LEU A 23 -13.04 8.83 4.07
CA LEU A 23 -13.85 7.71 4.54
C LEU A 23 -13.94 7.73 6.07
N SER A 24 -15.15 7.58 6.61
CA SER A 24 -15.42 7.43 8.03
C SER A 24 -16.12 6.11 8.28
N PHE A 25 -15.64 5.35 9.27
CA PHE A 25 -16.24 4.09 9.69
C PHE A 25 -17.11 4.34 10.91
N ILE A 26 -18.40 4.03 10.80
CA ILE A 26 -19.36 4.15 11.88
C ILE A 26 -19.75 2.74 12.31
N MET A 27 -19.51 2.42 13.57
CA MET A 27 -19.95 1.17 14.16
C MET A 27 -21.47 1.18 14.33
N GLY A 28 -22.14 0.11 13.93
CA GLY A 28 -23.60 0.01 13.87
C GLY A 28 -24.29 0.11 15.22
N HIS A 29 -23.60 -0.22 16.32
CA HIS A 29 -24.11 0.02 17.67
C HIS A 29 -24.25 1.51 18.01
N ALA A 30 -23.54 2.39 17.29
CA ALA A 30 -23.63 3.85 17.46
C ALA A 30 -24.66 4.49 16.52
N VAL A 31 -25.27 3.73 15.60
CA VAL A 31 -26.21 4.23 14.61
C VAL A 31 -27.63 4.13 15.16
N GLN A 32 -28.27 5.27 15.42
CA GLN A 32 -29.65 5.31 15.90
C GLN A 32 -30.68 5.38 14.76
N LYS A 33 -30.34 6.07 13.65
CA LYS A 33 -31.23 6.27 12.50
C LYS A 33 -30.40 6.59 11.25
N VAL A 34 -30.82 6.06 10.10
CA VAL A 34 -30.26 6.39 8.78
C VAL A 34 -31.41 6.83 7.88
N GLU A 35 -31.29 8.00 7.26
CA GLU A 35 -32.27 8.52 6.30
C GLU A 35 -31.59 8.82 4.98
N VAL A 36 -32.23 8.41 3.88
CA VAL A 36 -31.76 8.73 2.53
C VAL A 36 -32.30 10.11 2.17
N LEU A 37 -31.43 11.12 2.25
CA LEU A 37 -31.80 12.49 1.90
C LEU A 37 -31.85 12.71 0.38
N GLN A 38 -31.01 12.01 -0.37
CA GLN A 38 -30.92 12.12 -1.82
C GLN A 38 -30.33 10.82 -2.39
N GLU A 39 -30.83 10.38 -3.55
CA GLU A 39 -30.17 9.31 -4.30
C GLU A 39 -28.91 9.85 -5.00
N GLY A 40 -27.81 9.10 -4.92
CA GLY A 40 -26.54 9.50 -5.53
C GLY A 40 -26.61 9.56 -7.05
N ASP A 41 -26.14 10.67 -7.62
CA ASP A 41 -26.04 10.91 -9.05
C ASP A 41 -24.84 10.16 -9.69
N GLY A 42 -24.69 10.32 -11.01
CA GLY A 42 -23.58 9.73 -11.75
C GLY A 42 -22.20 10.24 -11.30
N ASP A 43 -22.13 11.52 -10.93
CA ASP A 43 -20.90 12.18 -10.49
C ASP A 43 -20.45 11.67 -9.12
N MET A 44 -21.39 11.46 -8.19
CA MET A 44 -21.13 10.90 -6.86
C MET A 44 -20.65 9.44 -6.96
N LYS A 45 -21.16 8.66 -7.91
CA LYS A 45 -20.64 7.31 -8.20
C LYS A 45 -19.19 7.35 -8.69
N GLN A 46 -18.84 8.30 -9.54
CA GLN A 46 -17.45 8.47 -10.01
C GLN A 46 -16.51 8.91 -8.89
N ARG A 47 -16.94 9.85 -8.04
CA ARG A 47 -16.17 10.30 -6.88
C ARG A 47 -15.95 9.17 -5.87
N LEU A 48 -16.98 8.38 -5.58
CA LEU A 48 -16.87 7.16 -4.75
C LEU A 48 -15.91 6.14 -5.36
N ALA A 49 -16.00 5.91 -6.67
CA ALA A 49 -15.08 5.01 -7.37
C ALA A 49 -13.63 5.51 -7.29
N GLY A 50 -13.39 6.82 -7.27
CA GLY A 50 -12.04 7.38 -7.11
C GLY A 50 -11.41 7.16 -5.73
N ILE A 51 -12.21 7.17 -4.66
CA ILE A 51 -11.72 6.88 -3.29
C ILE A 51 -11.52 5.38 -3.07
N LEU A 52 -12.46 4.58 -3.58
CA LEU A 52 -12.44 3.12 -3.44
C LEU A 52 -11.50 2.45 -4.45
N ALA A 53 -11.06 3.18 -5.48
CA ALA A 53 -10.00 2.71 -6.33
C ALA A 53 -8.78 2.40 -5.44
N PRO A 54 -8.18 1.20 -5.58
CA PRO A 54 -6.89 0.96 -4.95
C PRO A 54 -6.01 2.14 -5.35
N GLN A 55 -5.39 2.80 -4.35
CA GLN A 55 -4.42 3.86 -4.64
C GLN A 55 -3.54 3.33 -5.74
N GLN A 56 -3.46 4.05 -6.86
CA GLN A 56 -2.73 3.61 -8.04
C GLN A 56 -1.38 3.12 -7.56
N SER A 57 -1.23 1.80 -7.46
CA SER A 57 0.04 1.15 -7.26
C SER A 57 0.82 1.63 -8.46
N GLN A 58 1.72 2.59 -8.22
CA GLN A 58 2.37 3.37 -9.26
C GLN A 58 2.76 2.37 -10.35
N ALA A 59 2.19 2.55 -11.55
CA ALA A 59 2.18 1.50 -12.56
C ALA A 59 3.59 1.41 -13.15
N TYR A 60 4.47 0.72 -12.43
CA TYR A 60 5.84 0.51 -12.86
C TYR A 60 5.85 -0.45 -14.03
N SER A 61 6.54 -0.05 -15.10
CA SER A 61 6.81 -0.95 -16.20
C SER A 61 7.69 -2.11 -15.70
N PRO A 62 7.66 -3.29 -16.36
CA PRO A 62 8.53 -4.39 -15.98
C PRO A 62 10.02 -4.03 -16.07
N GLU A 63 10.39 -3.11 -16.97
CA GLU A 63 11.75 -2.60 -17.12
C GLU A 63 12.15 -1.72 -15.93
N GLU A 64 11.28 -0.82 -15.49
CA GLU A 64 11.50 0.04 -14.31
C GLU A 64 11.60 -0.78 -13.02
N LEU A 65 10.78 -1.83 -12.88
CA LEU A 65 10.86 -2.75 -11.75
C LEU A 65 12.20 -3.48 -11.73
N GLU A 66 12.69 -3.92 -12.88
CA GLU A 66 13.97 -4.61 -12.99
C GLU A 66 15.15 -3.66 -12.68
N GLU A 67 15.11 -2.42 -13.18
CA GLU A 67 16.11 -1.40 -12.87
C GLU A 67 16.15 -1.09 -11.37
N ARG A 68 14.98 -0.90 -10.75
CA ARG A 68 14.88 -0.67 -9.29
C ARG A 68 15.35 -1.87 -8.49
N LYS A 69 14.99 -3.08 -8.89
CA LYS A 69 15.46 -4.31 -8.25
C LYS A 69 16.98 -4.35 -8.25
N ASN A 70 17.60 -4.12 -9.41
CA ASN A 70 19.05 -4.18 -9.58
C ASN A 70 19.75 -3.03 -8.82
N ALA A 71 19.19 -1.82 -8.84
CA ALA A 71 19.72 -0.69 -8.11
C ALA A 71 19.62 -0.89 -6.58
N LEU A 72 18.50 -1.41 -6.07
CA LEU A 72 18.32 -1.73 -4.66
C LEU A 72 19.25 -2.86 -4.22
N LYS A 73 19.39 -3.91 -5.04
CA LYS A 73 20.33 -5.02 -4.80
C LYS A 73 21.76 -4.51 -4.68
N ALA A 74 22.22 -3.72 -5.65
CA ALA A 74 23.57 -3.13 -5.65
C ALA A 74 23.78 -2.20 -4.44
N TRP A 75 22.76 -1.42 -4.05
CA TRP A 75 22.83 -0.58 -2.88
C TRP A 75 22.95 -1.40 -1.59
N LEU A 76 22.17 -2.47 -1.43
CA LEU A 76 22.25 -3.38 -0.29
C LEU A 76 23.64 -4.03 -0.20
N GLU A 77 24.17 -4.52 -1.32
CA GLU A 77 25.53 -5.09 -1.40
C GLU A 77 26.61 -4.06 -1.02
N THR A 78 26.48 -2.82 -1.50
CA THR A 78 27.38 -1.71 -1.15
C THR A 78 27.35 -1.39 0.35
N ASN A 79 26.19 -1.55 0.99
CA ASN A 79 26.03 -1.38 2.44
C ASN A 79 26.44 -2.64 3.25
N HIS A 80 27.11 -3.61 2.62
CA HIS A 80 27.50 -4.90 3.21
C HIS A 80 26.32 -5.72 3.74
N ILE A 81 25.14 -5.53 3.15
CA ILE A 81 23.94 -6.28 3.50
C ILE A 81 23.80 -7.44 2.50
N PRO A 82 23.85 -8.70 2.96
CA PRO A 82 23.73 -9.85 2.07
C PRO A 82 22.32 -9.90 1.48
N VAL A 83 22.23 -10.00 0.14
CA VAL A 83 20.96 -10.07 -0.58
C VAL A 83 20.99 -11.18 -1.62
N CYS A 84 19.92 -11.94 -1.71
CA CYS A 84 19.72 -13.04 -2.66
C CYS A 84 18.36 -12.91 -3.35
N GLU A 85 18.26 -13.32 -4.60
CA GLU A 85 16.96 -13.41 -5.29
C GLU A 85 16.23 -14.70 -4.88
N GLN A 86 14.94 -14.60 -4.58
CA GLN A 86 14.07 -15.70 -4.17
C GLN A 86 12.74 -15.69 -4.95
N GLY A 87 12.10 -16.87 -4.99
CA GLY A 87 10.84 -17.12 -5.69
C GLY A 87 11.04 -17.64 -7.13
N GLU A 88 10.03 -18.32 -7.65
CA GLU A 88 10.03 -18.97 -8.99
C GLU A 88 10.39 -18.03 -10.14
N LEU A 89 10.17 -16.72 -9.97
CA LEU A 89 10.46 -15.69 -10.97
C LEU A 89 11.66 -14.80 -10.61
N GLY A 90 12.35 -15.06 -9.49
CA GLY A 90 13.47 -14.23 -9.02
C GLY A 90 13.13 -12.76 -8.76
N ARG A 91 11.83 -12.45 -8.55
CA ARG A 91 11.34 -11.07 -8.36
C ARG A 91 11.43 -10.60 -6.91
N THR A 92 11.52 -11.52 -5.95
CA THR A 92 11.56 -11.18 -4.53
C THR A 92 13.01 -11.15 -4.08
N LEU A 93 13.43 -10.06 -3.44
CA LEU A 93 14.77 -9.96 -2.88
C LEU A 93 14.73 -10.42 -1.43
N SER A 94 15.51 -11.43 -1.08
CA SER A 94 15.73 -11.84 0.30
C SER A 94 16.98 -11.21 0.86
N VAL A 95 16.81 -10.43 1.91
CA VAL A 95 17.86 -9.75 2.65
C VAL A 95 18.24 -10.59 3.86
N ALA A 96 19.49 -11.02 3.90
CA ALA A 96 20.09 -11.83 4.96
C ALA A 96 19.31 -13.12 5.32
N GLY A 97 18.46 -13.61 4.42
CA GLY A 97 17.62 -14.80 4.64
C GLY A 97 16.49 -14.62 5.66
N VAL A 98 16.32 -13.41 6.22
CA VAL A 98 15.36 -13.12 7.30
C VAL A 98 14.29 -12.11 6.90
N LEU A 99 14.52 -11.35 5.84
CA LEU A 99 13.59 -10.36 5.31
C LEU A 99 13.43 -10.56 3.81
N THR A 100 12.22 -10.37 3.31
CA THR A 100 11.88 -10.39 1.89
C THR A 100 11.34 -9.03 1.45
N ILE A 101 11.71 -8.60 0.26
CA ILE A 101 11.25 -7.36 -0.38
C ILE A 101 10.59 -7.74 -1.70
N GLU A 102 9.32 -7.39 -1.84
CA GLU A 102 8.53 -7.66 -3.03
C GLU A 102 8.39 -6.40 -3.91
N PRO A 103 8.13 -6.55 -5.22
CA PRO A 103 7.79 -5.43 -6.07
C PRO A 103 6.59 -4.62 -5.51
N PRO A 104 6.60 -3.27 -5.59
CA PRO A 104 7.54 -2.41 -6.31
C PRO A 104 8.82 -1.99 -5.54
N TYR A 105 9.28 -2.79 -4.58
CA TYR A 105 10.51 -2.56 -3.80
C TYR A 105 10.49 -1.31 -2.93
N GLY A 106 9.32 -0.97 -2.39
CA GLY A 106 9.18 0.10 -1.40
C GLY A 106 9.29 -0.40 0.04
N PRO A 107 9.37 0.54 1.01
CA PRO A 107 9.46 0.19 2.44
C PRO A 107 8.21 -0.56 2.94
N GLU A 108 7.05 -0.33 2.33
CA GLU A 108 5.81 -1.02 2.67
C GLU A 108 5.75 -2.46 2.12
N GLN A 109 6.64 -2.81 1.18
CA GLN A 109 6.72 -4.15 0.58
C GLN A 109 7.83 -5.01 1.18
N CYS A 110 8.28 -4.65 2.38
CA CYS A 110 9.21 -5.45 3.18
C CYS A 110 8.43 -6.36 4.13
N SER A 111 8.83 -7.62 4.24
CA SER A 111 8.24 -8.60 5.16
C SER A 111 9.33 -9.37 5.89
N SER A 112 9.20 -9.55 7.21
CA SER A 112 10.14 -10.31 8.02
C SER A 112 9.43 -10.89 9.24
N THR A 113 9.92 -12.02 9.73
CA THR A 113 9.52 -12.59 11.03
C THR A 113 10.12 -11.83 12.22
N ASN A 114 11.05 -10.89 11.98
CA ASN A 114 11.66 -10.06 13.00
C ASN A 114 11.34 -8.58 12.77
N GLU A 115 10.46 -8.02 13.59
CA GLU A 115 10.00 -6.63 13.47
C GLU A 115 11.11 -5.59 13.64
N ILE A 116 12.14 -5.89 14.44
CA ILE A 116 13.29 -4.99 14.65
C ILE A 116 14.08 -4.87 13.35
N ILE A 117 14.30 -6.00 12.66
CA ILE A 117 15.01 -6.04 11.38
C ILE A 117 14.17 -5.36 10.31
N LEU A 118 12.85 -5.63 10.28
CA LEU A 118 11.92 -4.97 9.38
C LEU A 118 12.00 -3.45 9.48
N ALA A 119 11.86 -2.89 10.69
CA ALA A 119 11.91 -1.45 10.90
C ALA A 119 13.25 -0.83 10.46
N ARG A 120 14.38 -1.51 10.71
CA ARG A 120 15.69 -1.03 10.26
C ARG A 120 15.82 -1.02 8.74
N VAL A 121 15.40 -2.09 8.08
CA VAL A 121 15.47 -2.17 6.61
C VAL A 121 14.51 -1.16 5.98
N GLN A 122 13.31 -0.99 6.52
CA GLN A 122 12.39 0.06 6.09
C GLN A 122 13.00 1.47 6.21
N ALA A 123 13.70 1.76 7.31
CA ALA A 123 14.42 3.03 7.47
C ALA A 123 15.56 3.20 6.45
N LEU A 124 16.28 2.12 6.16
CA LEU A 124 17.33 2.08 5.14
C LEU A 124 16.76 2.36 3.73
N LEU A 125 15.66 1.69 3.35
CA LEU A 125 14.96 1.95 2.09
C LEU A 125 14.42 3.38 2.01
N GLN A 126 13.87 3.91 3.09
CA GLN A 126 13.44 5.31 3.13
C GLN A 126 14.61 6.27 2.89
N GLY A 127 15.78 6.02 3.50
CA GLY A 127 16.99 6.80 3.25
C GLY A 127 17.46 6.71 1.80
N TYR A 128 17.46 5.51 1.21
CA TYR A 128 17.78 5.30 -0.21
C TYR A 128 16.85 6.09 -1.14
N LEU A 129 15.54 6.03 -0.90
CA LEU A 129 14.54 6.77 -1.69
C LEU A 129 14.70 8.29 -1.56
N GLN A 130 15.16 8.79 -0.40
CA GLN A 130 15.46 10.21 -0.21
C GLN A 130 16.73 10.65 -0.93
N GLN A 131 17.73 9.78 -1.09
CA GLN A 131 18.96 10.07 -1.82
C GLN A 131 18.78 10.07 -3.35
N GLN A 132 17.70 9.47 -3.86
CA GLN A 132 17.37 9.45 -5.30
C GLN A 132 16.50 10.63 -5.77
N ARG A 133 16.12 11.56 -4.88
CA ARG A 133 15.43 12.80 -5.23
C ARG A 133 16.39 13.96 -5.40
#